data_AF-A0A3D4QCX0-F1
#
_entry.id   AF-A0A3D4QCX0-F1
#
_cell.length_a   1.000
_cell.length_b   1.000
_cell.length_c   1.000
_cell.angle_alpha   90.00
_cell.angle_beta   90.00
_cell.angle_gamma   90.00
#
_symmetry.space_group_name_H-M   'P 1'
#
loop_
_entity.id
_entity.type
_entity.pdbx_description
1 polymer ?
#
loop_
_entity_poly.entity_id
_entity_poly.type
_entity_poly.pdbx_seq_one_letter_code
_entity_poly.pdbx_strand_id
1 'polypeptide(L)'
;MRKVIALGGAALMTALSITSVRAAEAPAKIQKDCAVCHQMSGPASPDLAARQTRKGPPLFFTGNKFRRDWLEAWLQKPTRIRPAGDFAPDHAAKGPEGDAVDAASLSGHPAVDAPAAKQIADYLMTLTPNTALLAKEDYTPGRVSARIGAMDFVKFKGCSGCHKDTPKYGGFSGPELHTAWQRLQPPFIVSYIRDPAAWEPRTLMPNKHLNTAGIHKLANYLRTIGEKPEKAK
;
A
#
# COMPACT_ATOMS: atom_id res chain seq x y z
N MET A 1 62.90 41.88 -42.34
CA MET A 1 61.68 42.37 -41.66
C MET A 1 60.96 41.18 -41.05
N ARG A 2 60.94 41.07 -39.71
CA ARG A 2 60.17 40.07 -38.94
C ARG A 2 58.73 40.60 -38.78
N LYS A 3 57.73 39.71 -38.88
CA LYS A 3 56.47 39.65 -38.09
C LYS A 3 55.50 38.68 -38.79
N VAL A 4 54.63 37.89 -38.15
CA VAL A 4 54.38 37.38 -36.80
C VAL A 4 53.40 36.23 -37.06
N ILE A 5 53.63 35.06 -36.47
CA ILE A 5 52.72 33.91 -36.51
C ILE A 5 51.63 34.14 -35.46
N ALA A 6 50.36 34.11 -35.85
CA ALA A 6 49.23 34.14 -34.93
C ALA A 6 48.75 32.70 -34.68
N LEU A 7 48.99 32.17 -33.48
CA LEU A 7 48.35 30.96 -32.96
C LEU A 7 46.97 31.33 -32.42
N GLY A 8 45.91 30.81 -33.04
CA GLY A 8 44.56 30.81 -32.48
C GLY A 8 44.41 29.62 -31.53
N GLY A 9 44.34 29.88 -30.23
CA GLY A 9 44.03 28.89 -29.21
C GLY A 9 42.53 28.58 -29.18
N ALA A 10 42.16 27.33 -29.44
CA ALA A 10 40.82 26.82 -29.20
C ALA A 10 40.68 26.46 -27.70
N ALA A 11 39.96 27.28 -26.95
CA ALA A 11 39.57 26.96 -25.58
C ALA A 11 38.39 25.97 -25.61
N LEU A 12 38.68 24.70 -25.32
CA LEU A 12 37.68 23.65 -25.13
C LEU A 12 37.01 23.85 -23.77
N MET A 13 35.81 24.45 -23.73
CA MET A 13 35.00 24.50 -22.52
C MET A 13 34.32 23.15 -22.29
N THR A 14 34.87 22.35 -21.39
CA THR A 14 34.20 21.17 -20.82
C THR A 14 33.13 21.61 -19.82
N ALA A 15 31.87 21.62 -20.25
CA ALA A 15 30.73 21.80 -19.36
C ALA A 15 30.55 20.55 -18.48
N LEU A 16 31.02 20.59 -17.23
CA LEU A 16 30.72 19.57 -16.24
C LEU A 16 29.21 19.61 -15.91
N SER A 17 28.50 18.57 -16.31
CA SER A 17 27.08 18.36 -15.97
C SER A 17 26.95 17.93 -14.51
N ILE A 18 26.68 18.90 -13.63
CA ILE A 18 26.59 18.71 -12.16
C ILE A 18 25.19 18.21 -11.72
N THR A 19 24.31 17.83 -12.65
CA THR A 19 22.89 17.59 -12.36
C THR A 19 22.54 16.16 -11.93
N SER A 20 23.45 15.20 -12.02
CA SER A 20 23.12 13.78 -11.84
C SER A 20 23.28 13.24 -10.40
N VAL A 21 24.01 13.92 -9.52
CA VAL A 21 24.30 13.39 -8.16
C VAL A 21 23.10 13.54 -7.22
N ARG A 22 22.35 14.64 -7.33
CA ARG A 22 21.27 14.99 -6.39
C ARG A 22 20.00 14.15 -6.58
N ALA A 23 19.80 13.59 -7.78
CA ALA A 23 18.65 12.74 -8.09
C ALA A 23 18.76 11.33 -7.50
N ALA A 24 19.98 10.79 -7.33
CA ALA A 24 20.21 9.46 -6.75
C ALA A 24 20.20 9.46 -5.21
N GLU A 25 20.53 10.59 -4.57
CA GLU A 25 20.55 10.73 -3.10
C GLU A 25 19.15 10.67 -2.46
N ALA A 26 18.14 11.26 -3.11
CA ALA A 26 16.78 11.31 -2.56
C ALA A 26 16.13 9.90 -2.43
N PRO A 27 16.18 9.02 -3.45
CA PRO A 27 15.73 7.62 -3.33
C PRO A 27 16.45 6.85 -2.21
N ALA A 28 17.77 7.02 -2.07
CA ALA A 28 18.55 6.32 -1.04
C ALA A 28 18.16 6.76 0.38
N LYS A 29 17.92 8.06 0.58
CA LYS A 29 17.43 8.59 1.87
C LYS A 29 16.03 8.08 2.19
N ILE A 30 15.09 8.14 1.22
CA ILE A 30 13.73 7.63 1.40
C ILE A 30 13.77 6.14 1.76
N GLN A 31 14.58 5.35 1.05
CA GLN A 31 14.76 3.94 1.33
C GLN A 31 15.26 3.71 2.76
N LYS A 32 16.31 4.42 3.18
CA LYS A 32 16.87 4.30 4.53
C LYS A 32 15.87 4.68 5.62
N ASP A 33 15.19 5.81 5.47
CA ASP A 33 14.29 6.34 6.50
C ASP A 33 13.04 5.46 6.66
N CYS A 34 12.48 4.95 5.54
CA CYS A 34 11.32 4.07 5.56
C CYS A 34 11.68 2.63 5.98
N ALA A 35 12.91 2.17 5.69
CA ALA A 35 13.37 0.81 6.00
C ALA A 35 13.45 0.49 7.50
N VAL A 36 13.38 1.51 8.37
CA VAL A 36 13.30 1.33 9.83
C VAL A 36 12.07 0.50 10.24
N CYS A 37 10.98 0.61 9.48
CA CYS A 37 9.72 -0.10 9.75
C CYS A 37 9.22 -0.94 8.56
N HIS A 38 9.53 -0.54 7.33
CA HIS A 38 8.97 -1.14 6.13
C HIS A 38 10.01 -1.96 5.36
N GLN A 39 9.59 -3.11 4.83
CA GLN A 39 10.41 -3.83 3.87
C GLN A 39 10.38 -3.10 2.51
N MET A 40 11.51 -2.51 2.12
CA MET A 40 11.65 -1.69 0.90
C MET A 40 12.01 -2.50 -0.35
N SER A 41 12.56 -3.71 -0.18
CA SER A 41 12.99 -4.59 -1.27
C SER A 41 12.25 -5.92 -1.20
N GLY A 42 11.87 -6.47 -2.35
CA GLY A 42 11.21 -7.77 -2.45
C GLY A 42 12.14 -8.91 -2.89
N PRO A 43 11.64 -10.15 -2.90
CA PRO A 43 10.33 -10.55 -2.37
C PRO A 43 10.29 -10.49 -0.83
N ALA A 44 9.09 -10.53 -0.25
CA ALA A 44 8.94 -10.67 1.18
C ALA A 44 9.52 -11.99 1.69
N SER A 45 10.05 -11.98 2.91
CA SER A 45 10.61 -13.18 3.51
C SER A 45 9.54 -14.27 3.66
N PRO A 46 9.84 -15.53 3.28
CA PRO A 46 8.96 -16.65 3.56
C PRO A 46 9.06 -17.13 5.02
N ASP A 47 9.86 -16.47 5.86
CA ASP A 47 9.99 -16.79 7.29
C ASP A 47 8.81 -16.23 8.10
N LEU A 48 8.24 -17.07 8.97
CA LEU A 48 7.18 -16.69 9.90
C LEU A 48 7.67 -15.67 10.94
N ALA A 49 8.90 -15.83 11.44
CA ALA A 49 9.45 -14.92 12.44
C ALA A 49 9.63 -13.49 11.88
N ALA A 50 10.05 -13.39 10.61
CA ALA A 50 10.11 -12.11 9.90
C ALA A 50 8.72 -11.45 9.76
N ARG A 51 7.66 -12.24 9.58
CA ARG A 51 6.28 -11.71 9.51
C ARG A 51 5.78 -11.22 10.87
N GLN A 52 6.10 -11.92 11.95
CA GLN A 52 5.66 -11.59 13.31
C GLN A 52 6.32 -10.31 13.83
N THR A 53 7.61 -10.12 13.57
CA THR A 53 8.39 -9.01 14.13
C THR A 53 8.36 -7.72 13.30
N ARG A 54 7.69 -7.71 12.14
CA ARG A 54 7.67 -6.54 11.27
C ARG A 54 6.81 -5.42 11.86
N LYS A 55 7.31 -4.19 11.78
CA LYS A 55 6.62 -2.99 12.29
C LYS A 55 5.63 -2.40 11.29
N GLY A 56 5.86 -2.64 10.00
CA GLY A 56 5.03 -2.11 8.92
C GLY A 56 4.91 -3.08 7.74
N PRO A 57 3.90 -2.88 6.89
CA PRO A 57 3.74 -3.67 5.68
C PRO A 57 4.88 -3.42 4.68
N PRO A 58 5.20 -4.39 3.81
CA PRO A 58 6.14 -4.18 2.71
C PRO A 58 5.68 -3.06 1.78
N LEU A 59 6.66 -2.29 1.27
CA LEU A 59 6.44 -1.18 0.33
C LEU A 59 7.00 -1.46 -1.07
N PHE A 60 7.72 -2.57 -1.28
CA PHE A 60 8.38 -2.89 -2.55
C PHE A 60 7.44 -3.12 -3.75
N PHE A 61 6.12 -3.15 -3.54
CA PHE A 61 5.10 -3.20 -4.59
C PHE A 61 4.07 -2.06 -4.50
N THR A 62 4.44 -0.94 -3.87
CA THR A 62 3.55 0.21 -3.67
C THR A 62 2.95 0.71 -4.97
N GLY A 63 3.76 0.83 -6.04
CA GLY A 63 3.30 1.27 -7.36
C GLY A 63 2.31 0.34 -8.03
N ASN A 64 2.32 -0.96 -7.69
CA ASN A 64 1.28 -1.89 -8.13
C ASN A 64 -0.02 -1.74 -7.32
N LYS A 65 0.06 -1.27 -6.07
CA LYS A 65 -1.01 -1.37 -5.07
C LYS A 65 -1.85 -0.12 -4.94
N PHE A 66 -1.20 1.03 -4.75
CA PHE A 66 -1.85 2.26 -4.30
C PHE A 66 -2.10 3.22 -5.46
N ARG A 67 -3.12 4.06 -5.31
CA ARG A 67 -3.33 5.23 -6.17
C ARG A 67 -2.38 6.33 -5.72
N ARG A 68 -1.67 6.95 -6.67
CA ARG A 68 -0.66 7.99 -6.39
C ARG A 68 -1.23 9.14 -5.53
N ASP A 69 -2.35 9.72 -5.95
CA ASP A 69 -2.93 10.88 -5.27
C ASP A 69 -3.37 10.56 -3.84
N TRP A 70 -3.89 9.35 -3.62
CA TRP A 70 -4.20 8.90 -2.28
C TRP A 70 -2.95 8.73 -1.42
N LEU A 71 -1.89 8.12 -1.98
CA LEU A 71 -0.64 7.90 -1.25
C LEU A 71 -0.03 9.24 -0.82
N GLU A 72 0.05 10.21 -1.72
CA GLU A 72 0.57 11.55 -1.43
C GLU A 72 -0.27 12.27 -0.35
N ALA A 73 -1.60 12.20 -0.43
CA ALA A 73 -2.48 12.81 0.57
C ALA A 73 -2.38 12.11 1.94
N TRP A 74 -2.29 10.77 1.96
CA TRP A 74 -2.19 9.99 3.19
C TRP A 74 -0.84 10.20 3.89
N LEU A 75 0.26 10.38 3.16
CA LEU A 75 1.57 10.70 3.74
C LEU A 75 1.57 12.03 4.51
N GLN A 76 0.76 13.00 4.08
CA GLN A 76 0.60 14.29 4.76
C GLN A 76 -0.29 14.21 6.00
N LYS A 77 -1.30 13.33 5.97
CA LYS A 77 -2.26 13.15 7.06
C LYS A 77 -2.59 11.67 7.26
N PRO A 78 -1.65 10.89 7.83
CA PRO A 78 -1.82 9.45 7.93
C PRO A 78 -2.97 9.10 8.87
N THR A 79 -3.82 8.20 8.40
CA THR A 79 -4.90 7.59 9.18
C THR A 79 -4.66 6.10 9.36
N ARG A 80 -5.17 5.54 10.46
CA ARG A 80 -4.98 4.12 10.79
C ARG A 80 -5.77 3.24 9.79
N ILE A 81 -5.03 2.44 9.03
CA ILE A 81 -5.59 1.47 8.07
C ILE A 81 -5.81 0.10 8.72
N ARG A 82 -4.92 -0.31 9.62
CA ARG A 82 -5.03 -1.58 10.36
C ARG A 82 -5.43 -1.27 11.80
N PRO A 83 -6.69 -1.57 12.20
CA PRO A 83 -7.17 -1.22 13.52
C PRO A 83 -6.31 -1.79 14.66
N ALA A 84 -5.86 -3.04 14.53
CA ALA A 84 -4.99 -3.71 15.50
C ALA A 84 -3.51 -3.76 15.06
N GLY A 85 -3.01 -2.81 14.26
CA GLY A 85 -1.61 -2.80 13.85
C GLY A 85 -1.27 -3.86 12.78
N ASP A 86 0.02 -4.04 12.49
CA ASP A 86 0.44 -4.92 11.39
C ASP A 86 0.38 -6.42 11.75
N PHE A 87 0.69 -6.76 13.00
CA PHE A 87 0.49 -8.08 13.58
C PHE A 87 -0.47 -7.98 14.77
N ALA A 88 -1.76 -8.20 14.50
CA ALA A 88 -2.84 -8.00 15.46
C ALA A 88 -2.70 -8.70 16.82
N PRO A 89 -2.12 -9.93 16.91
CA PRO A 89 -1.91 -10.57 18.20
C PRO A 89 -1.07 -9.77 19.20
N ASP A 90 -0.11 -8.97 18.74
CA ASP A 90 0.76 -8.16 19.62
C ASP A 90 0.02 -6.97 20.26
N HIS A 91 -1.17 -6.67 19.75
CA HIS A 91 -1.99 -5.52 20.15
C HIS A 91 -3.32 -5.96 20.77
N ALA A 92 -3.44 -7.22 21.18
CA ALA A 92 -4.61 -7.74 21.88
C ALA A 92 -4.38 -7.71 23.39
N ALA A 93 -5.38 -7.25 24.14
CA ALA A 93 -5.40 -7.28 25.60
C ALA A 93 -6.77 -7.75 26.11
N LYS A 94 -6.79 -8.34 27.30
CA LYS A 94 -8.05 -8.74 27.95
C LYS A 94 -8.83 -7.48 28.35
N GLY A 95 -10.08 -7.40 27.92
CA GLY A 95 -11.05 -6.39 28.31
C GLY A 95 -12.24 -6.97 29.08
N PRO A 96 -13.16 -6.11 29.55
CA PRO A 96 -14.32 -6.53 30.35
C PRO A 96 -15.32 -7.42 29.57
N GLU A 97 -15.37 -7.32 28.25
CA GLU A 97 -16.25 -8.11 27.37
C GLU A 97 -15.49 -9.20 26.58
N GLY A 98 -14.23 -9.47 26.95
CA GLY A 98 -13.32 -10.36 26.23
C GLY A 98 -12.12 -9.61 25.65
N ASP A 99 -11.37 -10.26 24.75
CA ASP A 99 -10.19 -9.67 24.14
C ASP A 99 -10.54 -8.45 23.29
N ALA A 100 -9.80 -7.36 23.49
CA ALA A 100 -9.96 -6.09 22.81
C ALA A 100 -8.61 -5.61 22.25
N VAL A 101 -8.66 -4.66 21.32
CA VAL A 101 -7.44 -4.01 20.83
C VAL A 101 -6.92 -3.07 21.90
N ASP A 102 -5.67 -3.28 22.34
CA ASP A 102 -4.94 -2.33 23.17
C ASP A 102 -4.49 -1.16 22.30
N ALA A 103 -5.30 -0.09 22.29
CA ALA A 103 -5.00 1.11 21.53
C ALA A 103 -3.70 1.80 21.98
N ALA A 104 -3.27 1.62 23.24
CA ALA A 104 -2.05 2.23 23.77
C ALA A 104 -0.79 1.56 23.22
N SER A 105 -0.87 0.28 22.83
CA SER A 105 0.24 -0.45 22.20
C SER A 105 0.51 -0.05 20.74
N LEU A 106 -0.40 0.73 20.12
CA LEU A 106 -0.34 1.04 18.70
C LEU A 106 0.45 2.32 18.40
N SER A 107 1.46 2.19 17.54
CA SER A 107 2.17 3.36 16.98
C SER A 107 1.38 4.04 15.86
N GLY A 108 1.57 5.36 15.73
CA GLY A 108 1.13 6.15 14.58
C GLY A 108 2.17 6.14 13.45
N HIS A 109 1.74 6.47 12.24
CA HIS A 109 2.67 6.71 11.12
C HIS A 109 3.10 8.19 11.13
N PRO A 110 4.39 8.51 10.89
CA PRO A 110 4.83 9.90 10.83
C PRO A 110 4.16 10.64 9.65
N ALA A 111 3.72 11.87 9.89
CA ALA A 111 3.29 12.77 8.83
C ALA A 111 4.50 13.47 8.21
N VAL A 112 4.44 13.75 6.92
CA VAL A 112 5.44 14.55 6.19
C VAL A 112 4.79 15.76 5.55
N ASP A 113 5.56 16.80 5.24
CA ASP A 113 5.05 17.96 4.51
C ASP A 113 4.72 17.61 3.04
N ALA A 114 4.03 18.52 2.35
CA ALA A 114 3.60 18.28 0.97
C ALA A 114 4.78 18.03 -0.02
N PRO A 115 5.89 18.79 0.01
CA PRO A 115 7.05 18.49 -0.84
C PRO A 115 7.64 17.10 -0.60
N ALA A 116 7.84 16.71 0.66
CA ALA A 116 8.36 15.39 1.01
C ALA A 116 7.36 14.27 0.63
N ALA A 117 6.06 14.48 0.86
CA ALA A 117 5.02 13.53 0.45
C ALA A 117 5.07 13.26 -1.05
N LYS A 118 5.23 14.30 -1.87
CA LYS A 118 5.37 14.16 -3.32
C LYS A 118 6.61 13.35 -3.70
N GLN A 119 7.76 13.66 -3.12
CA GLN A 119 9.02 12.94 -3.42
C GLN A 119 8.95 11.46 -3.02
N ILE A 120 8.39 11.17 -1.86
CA ILE A 120 8.18 9.81 -1.38
C ILE A 120 7.20 9.07 -2.28
N ALA A 121 6.07 9.70 -2.64
CA ALA A 121 5.10 9.11 -3.57
C ALA A 121 5.73 8.83 -4.94
N ASP A 122 6.49 9.78 -5.50
CA ASP A 122 7.17 9.61 -6.79
C ASP A 122 8.11 8.39 -6.76
N TYR A 123 8.91 8.23 -5.69
CA TYR A 123 9.77 7.05 -5.52
C TYR A 123 8.97 5.76 -5.34
N LEU A 124 8.04 5.71 -4.38
CA LEU A 124 7.29 4.49 -4.05
C LEU A 124 6.43 3.99 -5.22
N MET A 125 5.93 4.90 -6.06
CA MET A 125 5.17 4.54 -7.24
C MET A 125 6.02 3.89 -8.34
N THR A 126 7.35 4.02 -8.31
CA THR A 126 8.23 3.25 -9.21
C THR A 126 8.32 1.77 -8.85
N LEU A 127 7.99 1.42 -7.60
CA LEU A 127 8.13 0.06 -7.07
C LEU A 127 7.00 -0.83 -7.58
N THR A 128 7.25 -1.48 -8.72
CA THR A 128 6.25 -2.25 -9.50
C THR A 128 6.68 -3.67 -9.89
N PRO A 129 7.37 -4.46 -9.03
CA PRO A 129 7.92 -5.76 -9.41
C PRO A 129 6.85 -6.80 -9.77
N ASN A 130 5.59 -6.58 -9.37
CA ASN A 130 4.51 -7.56 -9.50
C ASN A 130 3.53 -7.25 -10.64
N THR A 131 3.93 -6.46 -11.63
CA THR A 131 3.06 -6.07 -12.76
C THR A 131 2.49 -7.29 -13.52
N ALA A 132 3.25 -8.38 -13.61
CA ALA A 132 2.79 -9.63 -14.22
C ALA A 132 1.62 -10.31 -13.47
N LEU A 133 1.43 -10.04 -12.16
CA LEU A 133 0.27 -10.53 -11.42
C LEU A 133 -1.00 -9.76 -11.81
N LEU A 134 -0.87 -8.46 -12.06
CA LEU A 134 -1.98 -7.60 -12.47
C LEU A 134 -2.46 -7.90 -13.89
N ALA A 135 -1.53 -8.20 -14.79
CA ALA A 135 -1.82 -8.50 -16.20
C ALA A 135 -2.66 -9.78 -16.41
N LYS A 136 -2.82 -10.61 -15.36
CA LYS A 136 -3.64 -11.84 -15.40
C LYS A 136 -5.12 -11.58 -15.15
N GLU A 137 -5.49 -10.38 -14.71
CA GLU A 137 -6.85 -10.06 -14.28
C GLU A 137 -7.60 -9.31 -15.39
N ASP A 138 -8.85 -9.71 -15.64
CA ASP A 138 -9.75 -9.16 -16.66
C ASP A 138 -10.85 -8.27 -16.03
N TYR A 139 -10.55 -7.64 -14.90
CA TYR A 139 -11.54 -6.94 -14.10
C TYR A 139 -11.93 -5.57 -14.68
N THR A 140 -13.22 -5.42 -14.98
CA THR A 140 -13.85 -4.13 -15.24
C THR A 140 -14.77 -3.75 -14.07
N PRO A 141 -14.62 -2.55 -13.46
CA PRO A 141 -15.48 -2.12 -12.36
C PRO A 141 -16.97 -2.09 -12.73
N GLY A 142 -17.74 -2.94 -12.07
CA GLY A 142 -19.20 -3.03 -12.19
C GLY A 142 -19.92 -2.42 -10.99
N ARG A 143 -21.18 -2.81 -10.82
CA ARG A 143 -22.01 -2.47 -9.66
C ARG A 143 -22.58 -3.72 -9.02
N VAL A 144 -22.81 -3.66 -7.71
CA VAL A 144 -23.56 -4.66 -6.96
C VAL A 144 -24.50 -3.91 -6.02
N SER A 145 -25.64 -4.52 -5.70
CA SER A 145 -26.51 -4.00 -4.63
C SER A 145 -25.71 -3.95 -3.32
N ALA A 146 -25.75 -2.83 -2.60
CA ALA A 146 -25.07 -2.69 -1.31
C ALA A 146 -25.50 -3.78 -0.33
N ARG A 147 -26.80 -4.12 -0.28
CA ARG A 147 -27.33 -5.17 0.59
C ARG A 147 -26.78 -6.56 0.22
N ILE A 148 -26.75 -6.89 -1.07
CA ILE A 148 -26.26 -8.20 -1.52
C ILE A 148 -24.74 -8.30 -1.40
N GLY A 149 -24.01 -7.21 -1.69
CA GLY A 149 -22.57 -7.14 -1.50
C GLY A 149 -22.19 -7.30 -0.02
N ALA A 150 -22.90 -6.62 0.88
CA ALA A 150 -22.70 -6.77 2.32
C ALA A 150 -22.98 -8.19 2.80
N MET A 151 -24.08 -8.81 2.36
CA MET A 151 -24.39 -10.19 2.69
C MET A 151 -23.32 -11.17 2.19
N ASP A 152 -22.82 -10.95 0.97
CA ASP A 152 -21.73 -11.75 0.40
C ASP A 152 -20.45 -11.61 1.24
N PHE A 153 -20.03 -10.38 1.52
CA PHE A 153 -18.83 -10.08 2.29
C PHE A 153 -18.90 -10.59 3.73
N VAL A 154 -20.00 -10.31 4.44
CA VAL A 154 -20.17 -10.59 5.87
C VAL A 154 -20.52 -12.06 6.12
N LYS A 155 -21.55 -12.57 5.43
CA LYS A 155 -22.15 -13.87 5.77
C LYS A 155 -21.62 -15.01 4.93
N PHE A 156 -21.54 -14.84 3.60
CA PHE A 156 -21.17 -15.96 2.72
C PHE A 156 -19.67 -16.17 2.61
N LYS A 157 -18.87 -15.09 2.62
CA LYS A 157 -17.41 -15.16 2.51
C LYS A 157 -16.68 -14.96 3.84
N GLY A 158 -17.37 -14.45 4.87
CA GLY A 158 -16.82 -14.28 6.22
C GLY A 158 -15.68 -13.27 6.29
N CYS A 159 -15.55 -12.37 5.31
CA CYS A 159 -14.49 -11.38 5.26
C CYS A 159 -14.54 -10.42 6.46
N SER A 160 -15.75 -10.16 6.98
CA SER A 160 -15.97 -9.31 8.15
C SER A 160 -15.42 -9.90 9.45
N GLY A 161 -15.04 -11.18 9.49
CA GLY A 161 -14.37 -11.76 10.66
C GLY A 161 -13.00 -11.12 10.93
N CYS A 162 -12.33 -10.63 9.89
CA CYS A 162 -11.04 -9.96 10.00
C CYS A 162 -11.08 -8.49 9.59
N HIS A 163 -11.93 -8.13 8.64
CA HIS A 163 -11.95 -6.79 8.04
C HIS A 163 -13.17 -5.98 8.48
N LYS A 164 -13.01 -4.66 8.51
CA LYS A 164 -14.10 -3.70 8.62
C LYS A 164 -14.58 -3.24 7.24
N ASP A 165 -15.83 -3.49 6.89
CA ASP A 165 -16.48 -2.92 5.70
C ASP A 165 -17.32 -1.66 6.00
N THR A 166 -17.34 -1.25 7.27
CA THR A 166 -17.86 0.06 7.73
C THR A 166 -16.90 0.65 8.77
N PRO A 167 -16.98 1.94 9.12
CA PRO A 167 -16.14 2.50 10.19
C PRO A 167 -16.33 1.83 11.56
N LYS A 168 -17.52 1.26 11.81
CA LYS A 168 -17.92 0.75 13.13
C LYS A 168 -17.79 -0.77 13.24
N TYR A 169 -18.28 -1.50 12.24
CA TYR A 169 -18.46 -2.95 12.30
C TYR A 169 -17.37 -3.74 11.55
N GLY A 170 -17.19 -4.99 11.96
CA GLY A 170 -16.22 -5.93 11.40
C GLY A 170 -14.96 -6.11 12.25
N GLY A 171 -14.13 -7.07 11.85
CA GLY A 171 -12.93 -7.49 12.57
C GLY A 171 -11.80 -6.46 12.55
N PHE A 172 -10.84 -6.65 13.45
CA PHE A 172 -9.72 -5.73 13.68
C PHE A 172 -8.37 -6.26 13.16
N SER A 173 -8.29 -7.56 12.86
CA SER A 173 -7.05 -8.26 12.51
C SER A 173 -6.61 -8.04 11.06
N GLY A 174 -7.52 -7.63 10.17
CA GLY A 174 -7.24 -7.18 8.82
C GLY A 174 -7.30 -5.65 8.69
N PRO A 175 -6.79 -5.09 7.59
CA PRO A 175 -7.02 -3.68 7.28
C PRO A 175 -8.52 -3.38 7.14
N GLU A 176 -8.94 -2.17 7.49
CA GLU A 176 -10.27 -1.72 7.10
C GLU A 176 -10.37 -1.67 5.57
N LEU A 177 -11.57 -1.96 5.06
CA LEU A 177 -11.88 -2.02 3.64
C LEU A 177 -12.96 -1.01 3.21
N HIS A 178 -13.60 -0.31 4.15
CA HIS A 178 -14.58 0.74 3.83
C HIS A 178 -13.98 1.93 3.09
N THR A 179 -12.65 2.13 3.17
CA THR A 179 -11.93 3.09 2.31
C THR A 179 -11.07 2.41 1.23
N ALA A 180 -11.12 1.09 1.06
CA ALA A 180 -10.22 0.37 0.14
C ALA A 180 -10.26 0.91 -1.29
N TRP A 181 -11.45 1.26 -1.78
CA TRP A 181 -11.61 1.72 -3.16
C TRP A 181 -10.90 3.04 -3.45
N GLN A 182 -10.82 3.97 -2.49
CA GLN A 182 -10.10 5.24 -2.66
C GLN A 182 -8.59 5.04 -2.77
N ARG A 183 -8.08 3.97 -2.14
CA ARG A 183 -6.65 3.78 -1.88
C ARG A 183 -6.02 2.85 -2.88
N LEU A 184 -6.71 1.76 -3.18
CA LEU A 184 -6.18 0.64 -3.93
C LEU A 184 -6.53 0.76 -5.41
N GLN A 185 -5.62 0.29 -6.24
CA GLN A 185 -5.89 0.12 -7.66
C GLN A 185 -6.84 -1.07 -7.88
N PRO A 186 -7.85 -0.96 -8.77
CA PRO A 186 -8.78 -2.06 -9.01
C PRO A 186 -8.12 -3.40 -9.40
N PRO A 187 -7.09 -3.44 -10.28
CA PRO A 187 -6.39 -4.68 -10.60
C PRO A 187 -5.70 -5.32 -9.39
N PHE A 188 -5.13 -4.50 -8.49
CA PHE A 188 -4.53 -5.00 -7.25
C PHE A 188 -5.59 -5.66 -6.34
N ILE A 189 -6.78 -5.06 -6.21
CA ILE A 189 -7.85 -5.64 -5.38
C ILE A 189 -8.19 -7.06 -5.82
N VAL A 190 -8.45 -7.25 -7.11
CA VAL A 190 -8.85 -8.57 -7.63
C VAL A 190 -7.69 -9.58 -7.59
N SER A 191 -6.47 -9.14 -7.95
CA SER A 191 -5.27 -9.99 -7.89
C SER A 191 -4.94 -10.43 -6.47
N TYR A 192 -5.06 -9.52 -5.48
CA TYR A 192 -4.80 -9.85 -4.08
C TYR A 192 -5.85 -10.81 -3.50
N ILE A 193 -7.13 -10.66 -3.84
CA ILE A 193 -8.17 -11.60 -3.40
C ILE A 193 -7.94 -12.99 -4.03
N ARG A 194 -7.48 -13.05 -5.28
CA ARG A 194 -7.22 -14.30 -6.00
C ARG A 194 -6.14 -15.13 -5.34
N ASP A 195 -5.01 -14.49 -5.03
CA ASP A 195 -3.88 -15.16 -4.40
C ASP A 195 -3.09 -14.19 -3.50
N PRO A 196 -3.50 -14.04 -2.23
CA PRO A 196 -2.78 -13.21 -1.29
C PRO A 196 -1.31 -13.61 -1.12
N ALA A 197 -0.99 -14.91 -1.22
CA ALA A 197 0.36 -15.44 -0.99
C ALA A 197 1.32 -15.14 -2.15
N ALA A 198 0.81 -14.95 -3.37
CA ALA A 198 1.60 -14.47 -4.50
C ALA A 198 2.13 -13.04 -4.31
N TRP A 199 1.42 -12.23 -3.52
CA TRP A 199 1.86 -10.88 -3.14
C TRP A 199 2.74 -10.90 -1.89
N GLU A 200 2.40 -11.78 -0.95
CA GLU A 200 3.04 -11.86 0.36
C GLU A 200 2.99 -13.30 0.88
N PRO A 201 4.08 -14.10 0.78
CA PRO A 201 4.08 -15.54 1.08
C PRO A 201 3.59 -15.93 2.48
N ARG A 202 3.65 -15.01 3.45
CA ARG A 202 3.18 -15.21 4.84
C ARG A 202 2.08 -14.22 5.25
N THR A 203 1.26 -13.80 4.30
CA THR A 203 0.05 -13.03 4.62
C THR A 203 -0.91 -13.84 5.50
N LEU A 204 -1.62 -13.13 6.38
CA LEU A 204 -2.66 -13.71 7.23
C LEU A 204 -4.01 -13.80 6.50
N MET A 205 -4.17 -13.14 5.35
CA MET A 205 -5.38 -13.26 4.55
C MET A 205 -5.36 -14.61 3.83
N PRO A 206 -6.33 -15.50 4.09
CA PRO A 206 -6.35 -16.82 3.46
C PRO A 206 -6.70 -16.71 1.97
N ASN A 207 -6.17 -17.64 1.16
CA ASN A 207 -6.70 -17.86 -0.18
C ASN A 207 -8.06 -18.55 -0.05
N LYS A 208 -9.13 -17.88 -0.49
CA LYS A 208 -10.51 -18.40 -0.42
C LYS A 208 -10.88 -19.24 -1.64
N HIS A 209 -9.94 -19.44 -2.58
CA HIS A 209 -10.11 -20.18 -3.85
C HIS A 209 -11.38 -19.79 -4.60
N LEU A 210 -11.68 -18.49 -4.62
CA LEU A 210 -12.87 -17.95 -5.29
C LEU A 210 -12.70 -17.98 -6.81
N ASN A 211 -13.79 -18.24 -7.51
CA ASN A 211 -13.83 -18.03 -8.95
C ASN A 211 -13.83 -16.52 -9.30
N THR A 212 -13.54 -16.20 -10.56
CA THR A 212 -13.47 -14.82 -11.05
C THR A 212 -14.73 -14.00 -10.76
N ALA A 213 -15.92 -14.59 -10.93
CA ALA A 213 -17.19 -13.90 -10.65
C ALA A 213 -17.32 -13.48 -9.17
N GLY A 214 -16.93 -14.35 -8.24
CA GLY A 214 -16.92 -14.05 -6.81
C GLY A 214 -15.92 -12.94 -6.45
N ILE A 215 -14.73 -12.97 -7.04
CA ILE A 215 -13.70 -11.94 -6.84
C ILE A 215 -14.20 -10.58 -7.36
N HIS A 216 -14.75 -10.53 -8.58
CA HIS A 216 -15.28 -9.30 -9.16
C HIS A 216 -16.45 -8.75 -8.34
N LYS A 217 -17.33 -9.62 -7.81
CA LYS A 217 -18.44 -9.20 -6.94
C LYS A 217 -17.94 -8.55 -5.65
N LEU A 218 -16.90 -9.09 -5.01
CA LEU A 218 -16.28 -8.50 -3.82
C LEU A 218 -15.63 -7.15 -4.16
N ALA A 219 -14.89 -7.05 -5.26
CA ALA A 219 -14.30 -5.79 -5.71
C ALA A 219 -15.36 -4.71 -6.02
N ASN A 220 -16.48 -5.10 -6.64
CA ASN A 220 -17.63 -4.22 -6.87
C ASN A 220 -18.30 -3.79 -5.57
N TYR A 221 -18.31 -4.64 -4.54
CA TYR A 221 -18.80 -4.25 -3.21
C TYR A 221 -17.89 -3.21 -2.56
N LEU A 222 -16.57 -3.40 -2.60
CA LEU A 222 -15.61 -2.41 -2.10
C LEU A 222 -15.74 -1.07 -2.81
N ARG A 223 -15.99 -1.09 -4.12
CA ARG A 223 -16.36 0.11 -4.88
C ARG A 223 -17.63 0.76 -4.34
N THR A 224 -18.68 -0.02 -4.14
CA THR A 224 -19.99 0.47 -3.69
C THR A 224 -19.91 1.19 -2.35
N ILE A 225 -19.21 0.60 -1.36
CA ILE A 225 -19.03 1.21 -0.03
C ILE A 225 -18.02 2.35 -0.05
N GLY A 226 -17.06 2.33 -0.97
CA GLY A 226 -16.13 3.43 -1.16
C GLY A 226 -16.82 4.67 -1.75
N GLU A 227 -17.56 4.53 -2.85
CA GLU A 227 -18.23 5.66 -3.52
C GLU A 227 -19.38 6.26 -2.70
N LYS A 228 -19.94 5.49 -1.76
CA LYS A 228 -21.01 5.92 -0.85
C LYS A 228 -20.64 5.58 0.60
N PRO A 229 -19.63 6.28 1.18
CA PRO A 229 -19.15 5.94 2.51
C PRO A 229 -20.24 6.21 3.54
N GLU A 230 -20.41 5.29 4.49
CA GLU A 230 -21.19 5.56 5.68
C GLU A 230 -20.54 6.71 6.45
N LYS A 231 -21.35 7.71 6.85
CA LYS A 231 -20.83 8.82 7.65
C LYS A 231 -20.41 8.30 9.02
N ALA A 232 -19.17 8.55 9.42
CA ALA A 232 -18.76 8.43 10.81
C ALA A 232 -19.53 9.49 11.61
N LYS A 233 -20.67 9.11 12.20
CA LYS A 233 -21.30 9.85 13.29
C LYS A 233 -20.57 9.52 14.58
#